data_AF-A0A960IUZ5-F1
#
_entry.id   AF-A0A960IUZ5-F1
#
_cell.length_a   1.000
_cell.length_b   1.000
_cell.length_c   1.000
_cell.angle_alpha   90.00
_cell.angle_beta   90.00
_cell.angle_gamma   90.00
#
_symmetry.space_group_name_H-M   'P 1'
#
loop_
_entity.id
_entity.type
_entity.pdbx_description
1 polymer ?
#
loop_
_entity_poly.entity_id
_entity_poly.type
_entity_poly.pdbx_seq_one_letter_code
_entity_poly.pdbx_strand_id
1 'polypeptide(L)' 'DWVDRAAGGTLVVCSHVSPIKAAVIGALGVGESVTWRMRLSNASISRLSCSLDAEGWLVGAMIGFNDVSHLAP' A
#
# COMPACT_ATOMS: atom_id res chain seq x y z
N ASP A 1 0.09 -18.00 6.33
CA ASP A 1 -1.23 -17.58 5.83
C ASP A 1 -1.58 -16.25 6.50
N TRP A 2 -1.30 -15.12 5.85
CA TRP A 2 -1.83 -13.81 6.25
C TRP A 2 -2.99 -13.38 5.36
N VAL A 3 -3.10 -13.99 4.17
CA VAL A 3 -4.12 -13.72 3.17
C VAL A 3 -5.47 -14.24 3.64
N ASP A 4 -5.54 -15.49 4.08
CA ASP A 4 -6.79 -16.09 4.57
C ASP A 4 -7.14 -15.48 5.93
N ARG A 5 -6.14 -15.16 6.77
CA ARG A 5 -6.37 -14.44 8.04
C ARG A 5 -6.91 -13.02 7.87
N ALA A 6 -6.63 -12.37 6.76
CA ALA A 6 -7.12 -11.03 6.44
C ALA A 6 -8.33 -11.06 5.50
N ALA A 7 -8.83 -12.24 5.11
CA ALA A 7 -9.96 -12.38 4.22
C ALA A 7 -11.19 -11.67 4.81
N GLY A 8 -11.71 -10.67 4.08
CA GLY A 8 -12.83 -9.84 4.51
C GLY A 8 -12.49 -8.78 5.58
N GLY A 9 -11.21 -8.61 5.92
CA GLY A 9 -10.74 -7.69 6.96
C GLY A 9 -9.73 -6.65 6.47
N THR A 10 -9.08 -5.99 7.43
CA THR A 10 -7.99 -5.03 7.17
C THR A 10 -6.69 -5.58 7.72
N LEU A 11 -5.65 -5.62 6.89
CA LEU A 11 -4.29 -5.98 7.29
C LEU A 11 -3.46 -4.70 7.49
N VAL A 12 -2.81 -4.58 8.64
CA VAL A 12 -1.85 -3.50 8.93
C VAL A 12 -0.44 -4.06 8.85
N VAL A 13 0.39 -3.47 7.99
CA VAL A 13 1.81 -3.84 7.84
C VAL A 13 2.67 -2.66 8.24
N CYS A 14 3.40 -2.80 9.34
CA CYS A 14 4.43 -1.84 9.76
C CYS A 14 5.77 -2.23 9.12
N SER A 15 6.36 -1.31 8.37
CA SER A 15 7.63 -1.57 7.69
C SER A 15 8.42 -0.28 7.47
N HIS A 16 9.43 -0.35 6.61
CA HIS A 16 10.34 0.74 6.29
C HIS A 16 10.03 1.31 4.90
N VAL A 17 10.76 2.38 4.54
CA VAL A 17 10.55 3.13 3.29
C VAL A 17 10.58 2.22 2.05
N SER A 18 11.65 1.43 1.88
CA SER A 18 11.82 0.63 0.65
C SER A 18 10.78 -0.49 0.50
N PRO A 19 10.47 -1.31 1.53
CA PRO A 19 9.41 -2.31 1.42
C PRO A 19 8.02 -1.71 1.18
N ILE A 20 7.69 -0.57 1.78
CA ILE A 20 6.39 0.10 1.56
C ILE A 20 6.28 0.57 0.11
N LYS A 21 7.32 1.23 -0.42
CA LYS A 21 7.34 1.68 -1.82
C LYS A 21 7.25 0.51 -2.80
N ALA A 22 7.94 -0.59 -2.52
CA ALA A 22 7.87 -1.81 -3.32
C ALA A 22 6.44 -2.39 -3.34
N ALA A 23 5.77 -2.46 -2.18
CA ALA A 23 4.39 -2.92 -2.08
C ALA A 23 3.44 -2.01 -2.89
N VAL A 24 3.63 -0.68 -2.82
CA VAL A 24 2.81 0.27 -3.59
C VAL A 24 2.99 0.08 -5.10
N ILE A 25 4.22 0.00 -5.60
CA ILE A 25 4.42 -0.19 -7.06
C ILE A 25 3.90 -1.54 -7.53
N GLY A 26 4.02 -2.59 -6.70
CA GLY A 26 3.47 -3.91 -6.99
C GLY A 26 1.95 -3.90 -7.05
N ALA A 27 1.30 -3.24 -6.10
CA ALA A 27 -0.16 -3.11 -6.07
C ALA A 27 -0.71 -2.30 -7.25
N LEU A 28 0.00 -1.25 -7.68
CA LEU A 28 -0.42 -0.37 -8.77
C LEU A 28 0.05 -0.83 -10.16
N GLY A 29 0.86 -1.89 -10.25
CA GLY A 29 1.41 -2.38 -11.52
C GLY A 29 2.33 -1.39 -12.23
N VAL A 30 2.99 -0.49 -11.50
CA VAL A 30 3.90 0.52 -12.08
C VAL A 30 5.37 0.13 -11.94
N GLY A 31 6.23 0.68 -12.79
CA GLY A 31 7.66 0.39 -12.78
C GLY A 31 8.41 0.89 -11.53
N GLU A 32 9.53 0.25 -11.22
CA GLU A 32 10.37 0.58 -10.04
C GLU A 32 10.88 2.02 -10.01
N SER A 33 11.00 2.68 -11.17
CA SER A 33 11.45 4.07 -11.29
C SER A 33 10.51 5.06 -10.59
N VAL A 34 9.27 4.65 -10.28
CA VAL A 34 8.30 5.44 -9.52
C VAL A 34 8.68 5.50 -8.03
N THR A 35 9.41 4.51 -7.49
CA THR A 35 9.82 4.50 -6.06
C THR A 35 10.64 5.73 -5.67
N TRP A 36 11.45 6.25 -6.60
CA TRP A 36 12.25 7.47 -6.43
C TRP A 36 11.41 8.76 -6.50
N ARG A 37 10.20 8.69 -7.05
CA ARG A 37 9.24 9.80 -7.14
C ARG A 37 8.27 9.85 -5.96
N MET A 38 8.29 8.83 -5.09
CA MET A 38 7.45 8.74 -3.91
C MET A 38 8.19 9.28 -2.68
N ARG A 39 7.61 10.24 -1.96
CA ARG A 39 8.06 10.61 -0.62
C ARG A 39 7.26 9.82 0.41
N LEU A 40 7.94 9.25 1.41
CA LEU A 40 7.32 8.60 2.55
C LEU A 40 7.89 9.20 3.82
N SER A 41 7.01 9.68 4.68
CA SER A 41 7.32 10.33 5.95
C SER A 41 7.28 9.30 7.09
N ASN A 42 8.01 9.61 8.16
CA ASN A 42 7.98 8.77 9.37
C ASN A 42 6.57 8.75 9.97
N ALA A 43 6.17 7.59 10.49
CA ALA A 43 4.85 7.33 11.04
C ALA A 43 3.69 7.67 10.10
N SER A 44 3.93 7.79 8.79
CA SER A 44 2.86 8.00 7.81
C SER A 44 2.06 6.73 7.58
N ILE A 45 0.79 6.91 7.21
CA ILE A 45 -0.13 5.83 6.86
C ILE A 45 -0.34 5.85 5.34
N SER A 46 -0.19 4.69 4.69
CA SER A 46 -0.55 4.49 3.28
C SER A 46 -1.58 3.37 3.19
N ARG A 47 -2.66 3.58 2.46
CA ARG A 47 -3.81 2.67 2.36
C ARG A 47 -4.03 2.26 0.91
N LEU A 48 -4.08 0.95 0.72
CA LEU A 48 -4.41 0.31 -0.55
C LEU A 48 -5.69 -0.50 -0.34
N SER A 49 -6.60 -0.46 -1.31
CA SER A 49 -7.63 -1.49 -1.44
C SER A 49 -7.14 -2.55 -2.40
N CYS A 50 -7.40 -3.81 -2.08
CA CYS A 50 -7.08 -4.93 -2.95
C CYS A 50 -8.37 -5.67 -3.30
N SER A 51 -8.61 -5.89 -4.58
CA SER A 51 -9.75 -6.66 -5.10
C SER A 51 -9.29 -7.55 -6.25
N LEU A 52 -10.14 -8.50 -6.66
CA LEU A 52 -9.97 -9.21 -7.91
C LEU A 52 -10.81 -8.52 -9.00
N ASP A 53 -10.30 -8.42 -10.22
CA ASP A 53 -11.11 -8.03 -11.38
C ASP A 53 -12.01 -9.19 -11.86
N ALA A 54 -12.72 -8.99 -12.98
CA ALA A 54 -13.65 -9.97 -13.53
C ALA A 54 -12.95 -11.26 -13.98
N GLU A 55 -11.66 -11.17 -14.31
CA GLU A 55 -10.81 -12.26 -14.75
C GLU A 55 -10.03 -12.90 -13.59
N GLY A 56 -10.17 -12.38 -12.37
CA GLY A 56 -9.56 -12.92 -11.17
C GLY A 56 -8.14 -12.40 -10.89
N TRP A 57 -7.68 -11.34 -11.56
CA TRP A 57 -6.39 -10.72 -11.28
C TRP A 57 -6.47 -9.78 -10.09
N LEU A 58 -5.41 -9.77 -9.28
CA LEU A 58 -5.29 -8.84 -8.17
C LEU A 58 -5.11 -7.42 -8.69
N VAL A 59 -6.06 -6.55 -8.35
CA VAL A 59 -6.03 -5.12 -8.64
C VAL A 59 -5.89 -4.36 -7.33
N GLY A 60 -4.79 -3.63 -7.19
CA GLY A 60 -4.60 -2.69 -6.11
C GLY A 60 -5.03 -1.28 -6.52
N ALA A 61 -5.75 -0.59 -5.66
CA ALA A 61 -6.03 0.83 -5.81
C ALA A 61 -5.51 1.62 -4.60
N MET A 62 -4.86 2.75 -4.87
CA MET A 62 -4.40 3.66 -3.83
C MET A 62 -5.57 4.46 -3.28
N ILE A 63 -5.85 4.30 -1.99
CA ILE A 63 -6.89 5.06 -1.27
C ILE A 63 -6.31 6.31 -0.62
N GLY A 64 -5.07 6.23 -0.15
CA GLY A 64 -4.35 7.36 0.41
C GLY A 64 -2.88 7.02 0.58
N PHE A 65 -2.01 8.02 0.39
CA PHE A 65 -0.57 7.82 0.41
C PHE A 65 0.10 8.83 1.32
N ASN A 66 1.02 8.34 2.16
CA ASN A 66 1.86 9.18 3.01
C ASN A 66 1.06 10.15 3.91
N ASP A 67 -0.06 9.67 4.46
CA ASP A 67 -0.92 10.46 5.35
C ASP A 67 -0.27 10.63 6.73
N VAL A 68 -0.06 11.89 7.11
CA VAL A 68 0.53 12.31 8.39
C VAL A 68 -0.42 13.22 9.17
N SER A 69 -1.70 13.28 8.80
CA SER A 69 -2.69 14.15 9.43
C SER A 69 -2.80 13.94 10.95
N HIS A 70 -2.64 12.70 11.42
CA HIS A 70 -2.65 12.36 12.84
C HIS A 70 -1.39 12.80 13.62
N LEU A 71 -0.34 13.27 12.92
CA LEU A 71 0.88 13.82 13.54
C LEU A 71 0.82 15.34 13.70
N ALA A 72 -0.20 16.00 13.15
CA ALA A 72 -0.45 17.39 13.46
C ALA A 72 -0.85 17.51 14.95
N PRO A 73 -0.37 18.53 15.67
CA PRO A 73 -0.80 18.79 17.04
C PRO A 73 -2.29 19.10 17.13
#